data_AF-A0A520IWB3-F1
#
_entry.id   AF-A0A520IWB3-F1
#
_cell.length_a   1.000
_cell.length_b   1.000
_cell.length_c   1.000
_cell.angle_alpha   90.00
_cell.angle_beta   90.00
_cell.angle_gamma   90.00
#
_symmetry.space_group_name_H-M   'P 1'
#
loop_
_entity.id
_entity.type
_entity.pdbx_description
1 polymer ?
#
loop_
_entity_poly.entity_id
_entity_poly.type
_entity_poly.pdbx_seq_one_letter_code
_entity_poly.pdbx_strand_id
1 'polypeptide(L)'
;ACARALPALEALPVGIQPWLRRELGLPSGDIDEAIAEWCDALDLDAIARIAAANRAWGTATGQAAAATVQRWLDSEDRAATLDELASVVLTGTGTQRKASKKLIDAEPDYEILARDLGEACTDVLSMVQRATYCDLLADGLEVGRDYARAYALAKRRAGAVDFDDLIATTVALLDQPGIGEWVRYKLDQATEHLLIDEAQDTNGHQWRIVRALADEFFVGRGIYAPSTRTLFTVGDYKQAIFGFQGTDPLNFQAAEQYFGGRASEAEGDDDWPEEERGLPLARLSLRHSFRSTRTVLEFVDAAIDAIGEPGLGIAGEVEQHASEVAGPGTVTLWPPVSAGGSEDDEEGWVDDAVRKLASDIARAVKGWLAPETGLMLESKGRRLRPEDVMILVKRRGDLASLIVARLYAEGVPVAGVDRLRLNAPLAVQDLLATIRFVLQPEDDLSVAALLVSPLIGWTQDELMAAAPREAGPLWRHLQRTQPATRLAPLLAMLARADIATPYQFLEELLSGPLDGRRK
;
A
#
# COMPACT_ATOMS: atom_id res chain seq x y z
N ALA A 1 0.58 -6.60 7.09
CA ALA A 1 1.09 -7.75 6.31
C ALA A 1 0.80 -9.07 7.04
N CYS A 2 1.36 -9.30 8.23
CA CYS A 2 1.27 -10.60 8.95
C CYS A 2 -0.16 -11.12 9.17
N ALA A 3 -1.10 -10.26 9.57
CA ALA A 3 -2.50 -10.65 9.79
C ALA A 3 -3.18 -11.32 8.58
N ARG A 4 -2.76 -10.99 7.35
CA ARG A 4 -3.30 -11.57 6.11
C ARG A 4 -2.63 -12.88 5.70
N ALA A 5 -1.50 -13.20 6.32
CA ALA A 5 -0.64 -14.32 5.94
C ALA A 5 -0.60 -15.42 7.00
N LEU A 6 -1.64 -15.54 7.83
CA LEU A 6 -1.67 -16.54 8.91
C LEU A 6 -1.38 -17.98 8.41
N PRO A 7 -1.97 -18.49 7.30
CA PRO A 7 -1.64 -19.83 6.82
C PRO A 7 -0.16 -20.02 6.47
N ALA A 8 0.47 -19.02 5.85
CA ALA A 8 1.90 -19.05 5.55
C ALA A 8 2.76 -19.00 6.82
N LEU A 9 2.34 -18.20 7.81
CA LEU A 9 3.02 -18.12 9.10
C LEU A 9 2.87 -19.40 9.91
N GLU A 10 1.74 -20.12 9.84
CA GLU A 10 1.56 -21.44 10.46
C GLU A 10 2.39 -22.54 9.77
N ALA A 11 2.71 -22.37 8.48
CA ALA A 11 3.52 -23.33 7.73
C ALA A 11 5.02 -23.28 8.07
N LEU A 12 5.52 -22.18 8.67
CA LEU A 12 6.92 -22.15 9.11
C LEU A 12 7.13 -23.17 10.25
N PRO A 13 8.34 -23.75 10.40
CA PRO A 13 8.58 -24.76 11.43
C PRO A 13 8.48 -24.21 12.86
N VAL A 14 8.50 -25.14 13.81
CA VAL A 14 8.71 -24.85 15.23
C VAL A 14 10.21 -24.62 15.42
N GLY A 15 10.59 -23.41 15.87
CA GLY A 15 11.98 -22.93 15.87
C GLY A 15 12.34 -22.25 14.55
N ILE A 16 11.84 -21.02 14.34
CA ILE A 16 12.06 -20.26 13.10
C ILE A 16 13.54 -19.90 12.94
N GLN A 17 14.19 -19.48 14.02
CA GLN A 17 15.59 -19.07 13.99
C GLN A 17 16.55 -20.21 13.54
N PRO A 18 16.53 -21.42 14.15
CA PRO A 18 17.36 -22.53 13.65
C PRO A 18 17.08 -22.92 12.20
N TRP A 19 15.84 -22.78 11.73
CA TRP A 19 15.49 -23.04 10.34
C TRP A 19 16.08 -21.97 9.41
N LEU A 20 15.87 -20.69 9.71
CA LEU A 20 16.42 -19.58 8.92
C LEU A 20 17.95 -19.60 8.86
N ARG A 21 18.62 -19.93 9.98
CA ARG A 21 20.08 -20.05 9.99
C ARG A 21 20.57 -21.08 8.98
N ARG A 22 19.86 -22.21 8.83
CA ARG A 22 20.18 -23.23 7.82
C ARG A 22 19.93 -22.75 6.40
N GLU A 23 18.80 -22.10 6.14
CA GLU A 23 18.46 -21.58 4.81
C GLU A 23 19.43 -20.48 4.34
N LEU A 24 19.97 -19.69 5.29
CA LEU A 24 20.97 -18.66 5.02
C LEU A 24 22.42 -19.18 4.99
N GLY A 25 22.61 -20.50 5.14
CA GLY A 25 23.92 -21.13 5.13
C GLY A 25 24.82 -20.72 6.30
N LEU A 26 24.23 -20.38 7.46
CA LEU A 26 24.96 -20.05 8.67
C LEU A 26 25.40 -21.33 9.41
N PRO A 27 26.49 -21.26 10.20
CA PRO A 27 26.95 -22.38 11.02
C PRO A 27 25.86 -22.89 11.97
N SER A 28 25.87 -24.20 12.23
CA SER A 28 25.06 -24.79 13.27
C SER A 28 25.70 -24.55 14.64
N GLY A 29 24.95 -24.01 15.60
CA GLY A 29 25.43 -23.79 16.97
C GLY A 29 25.49 -22.31 17.32
N ASP A 30 26.43 -21.96 18.20
CA ASP A 30 26.69 -20.58 18.59
C ASP A 30 27.53 -19.89 17.49
N ILE A 31 27.03 -18.75 17.02
CA ILE A 31 27.68 -17.99 15.96
C ILE A 31 28.89 -17.26 16.50
N ASP A 32 28.86 -16.84 17.78
CA ASP A 32 29.99 -16.18 18.41
C ASP A 32 31.16 -17.17 18.60
N GLU A 33 30.87 -18.43 18.94
CA GLU A 33 31.87 -19.51 18.94
C GLU A 33 32.45 -19.75 17.55
N ALA A 34 31.61 -19.80 16.50
CA ALA A 34 32.07 -19.99 15.13
C ALA A 34 32.95 -18.82 14.63
N ILE A 35 32.66 -17.59 15.03
CA ILE A 35 33.49 -16.41 14.72
C ILE A 35 34.82 -16.52 15.46
N ALA A 36 34.82 -16.89 16.74
CA ALA A 36 36.02 -17.07 17.55
C ALA A 36 36.94 -18.16 16.96
N GLU A 37 36.39 -19.32 16.62
CA GLU A 37 37.12 -20.42 15.95
C GLU A 37 37.76 -19.95 14.65
N TRP A 38 37.04 -19.13 13.87
CA TRP A 38 37.59 -18.58 12.64
C TRP A 38 38.72 -17.59 12.90
N CYS A 39 38.57 -16.70 13.89
CA CYS A 39 39.62 -15.76 14.27
C CYS A 39 40.90 -16.49 14.73
N ASP A 40 40.75 -17.65 15.37
CA ASP A 40 41.88 -18.49 15.79
C ASP A 40 42.49 -19.32 14.65
N ALA A 41 41.74 -19.56 13.58
CA ALA A 41 42.22 -20.25 12.38
C ALA A 41 42.99 -19.35 11.40
N LEU A 42 42.97 -18.03 11.60
CA LEU A 42 43.71 -17.07 10.78
C LEU A 42 45.22 -17.26 10.89
N ASP A 43 45.93 -17.00 9.78
CA ASP A 43 47.39 -17.01 9.75
C ASP A 43 47.96 -15.81 10.53
N LEU A 44 48.20 -16.01 11.82
CA LEU A 44 48.73 -14.98 12.72
C LEU A 44 50.13 -14.49 12.29
N ASP A 45 50.92 -15.34 11.62
CA ASP A 45 52.24 -14.96 11.11
C ASP A 45 52.12 -14.00 9.91
N ALA A 46 51.19 -14.29 8.98
CA ALA A 46 50.84 -13.38 7.89
C ALA A 46 50.35 -12.02 8.41
N ILE A 47 49.48 -12.02 9.43
CA ILE A 47 48.96 -10.81 10.06
C ILE A 47 50.08 -10.03 10.78
N ALA A 48 51.00 -10.72 11.46
CA ALA A 48 52.16 -10.10 12.09
C ALA A 48 53.12 -9.47 11.05
N ARG A 49 53.30 -10.07 9.87
CA ARG A 49 54.05 -9.49 8.74
C ARG A 49 53.40 -8.20 8.23
N ILE A 50 52.07 -8.15 8.13
CA ILE A 50 51.33 -6.93 7.79
C ILE A 50 51.59 -5.82 8.83
N ALA A 51 51.57 -6.16 10.12
CA ALA A 51 51.88 -5.20 11.19
C ALA A 51 53.32 -4.68 11.11
N ALA A 52 54.29 -5.57 10.87
CA ALA A 52 55.70 -5.21 10.74
C ALA A 52 55.95 -4.29 9.53
N ALA A 53 55.35 -4.58 8.37
CA ALA A 53 55.43 -3.75 7.18
C ALA A 53 54.84 -2.34 7.41
N ASN A 54 53.67 -2.26 8.07
CA ASN A 54 53.05 -0.98 8.43
C ASN A 54 53.90 -0.16 9.41
N ARG A 55 54.59 -0.84 10.34
CA ARG A 55 55.54 -0.20 11.27
C ARG A 55 56.78 0.32 10.54
N ALA A 56 57.31 -0.44 9.59
CA ALA A 56 58.47 -0.08 8.78
C ALA A 56 58.18 1.08 7.80
N TRP A 57 56.92 1.24 7.37
CA TRP A 57 56.49 2.35 6.53
C TRP A 57 56.73 3.73 7.20
N GLY A 58 56.67 3.80 8.53
CA GLY A 58 57.12 4.96 9.31
C GLY A 58 56.21 6.20 9.24
N THR A 59 55.00 6.10 8.70
CA THR A 59 54.01 7.19 8.65
C THR A 59 53.06 7.12 9.85
N ALA A 60 52.40 8.23 10.20
CA ALA A 60 51.38 8.23 11.27
C ALA A 60 50.27 7.19 11.01
N THR A 61 49.82 7.08 9.74
CA THR A 61 48.83 6.08 9.32
C THR A 61 49.36 4.65 9.44
N GLY A 62 50.61 4.39 9.04
CA GLY A 62 51.23 3.07 9.18
C GLY A 62 51.45 2.67 10.65
N GLN A 63 51.85 3.60 11.52
CA GLN A 63 51.98 3.32 12.95
C GLN A 63 50.62 3.03 13.60
N ALA A 64 49.58 3.76 13.22
CA ALA A 64 48.22 3.50 13.70
C ALA A 64 47.72 2.11 13.24
N ALA A 65 47.90 1.77 11.97
CA ALA A 65 47.56 0.45 11.42
C ALA A 65 48.32 -0.68 12.13
N ALA A 66 49.64 -0.54 12.33
CA ALA A 66 50.45 -1.52 13.05
C ALA A 66 50.00 -1.68 14.51
N ALA A 67 49.59 -0.60 15.17
CA ALA A 67 49.06 -0.64 16.53
C ALA A 67 47.70 -1.35 16.62
N THR A 68 46.81 -1.12 15.64
CA THR A 68 45.52 -1.83 15.54
C THR A 68 45.74 -3.34 15.36
N VAL A 69 46.60 -3.74 14.42
CA VAL A 69 46.90 -5.16 14.21
C VAL A 69 47.54 -5.79 15.44
N GLN A 70 48.48 -5.11 16.09
CA GLN A 70 49.12 -5.63 17.32
C GLN A 70 48.11 -5.81 18.45
N ARG A 71 47.21 -4.85 18.66
CA ARG A 71 46.14 -4.96 19.66
C ARG A 71 45.24 -6.15 19.38
N TRP A 72 44.90 -6.40 18.12
CA TRP A 72 44.10 -7.55 17.72
C TRP A 72 44.83 -8.87 17.99
N LEU A 73 46.12 -8.96 17.64
CA LEU A 73 46.93 -10.15 17.92
C LEU A 73 47.03 -10.47 19.42
N ASP A 74 47.14 -9.43 20.25
CA ASP A 74 47.27 -9.52 21.71
C ASP A 74 45.91 -9.67 22.44
N SER A 75 44.79 -9.58 21.73
CA SER A 75 43.44 -9.68 22.31
C SER A 75 43.07 -11.13 22.63
N GLU A 76 42.45 -11.35 23.80
CA GLU A 76 41.79 -12.62 24.15
C GLU A 76 40.41 -12.76 23.48
N ASP A 77 39.80 -11.63 23.06
CA ASP A 77 38.55 -11.59 22.30
C ASP A 77 38.81 -10.90 20.96
N ARG A 78 39.27 -11.69 19.99
CA ARG A 78 39.58 -11.24 18.63
C ARG A 78 38.33 -10.97 17.80
N ALA A 79 37.23 -11.65 18.11
CA ALA A 79 35.96 -11.52 17.41
C ALA A 79 35.39 -10.10 17.58
N ALA A 80 35.45 -9.55 18.80
CA ALA A 80 34.91 -8.22 19.12
C ALA A 80 35.58 -7.06 18.37
N THR A 81 36.78 -7.25 17.82
CA THR A 81 37.56 -6.19 17.14
C THR A 81 37.94 -6.55 15.71
N LEU A 82 37.22 -7.50 15.11
CA LEU A 82 37.46 -7.96 13.73
C LEU A 82 37.24 -6.85 12.68
N ASP A 83 36.28 -5.96 12.90
CA ASP A 83 36.02 -4.80 12.05
C ASP A 83 37.19 -3.79 12.08
N GLU A 84 37.81 -3.59 13.24
CA GLU A 84 39.03 -2.79 13.38
C GLU A 84 40.18 -3.40 12.56
N LEU A 85 40.38 -4.73 12.65
CA LEU A 85 41.39 -5.45 11.84
C LEU A 85 41.11 -5.30 10.35
N ALA A 86 39.87 -5.52 9.92
CA ALA A 86 39.46 -5.42 8.53
C ALA A 86 39.71 -4.00 7.96
N SER A 87 39.51 -2.96 8.77
CA SER A 87 39.71 -1.55 8.36
C SER A 87 41.15 -1.22 7.94
N VAL A 88 42.14 -2.02 8.38
CA VAL A 88 43.56 -1.88 8.03
C VAL A 88 43.80 -2.19 6.56
N VAL A 89 43.09 -3.18 6.01
CA VAL A 89 43.26 -3.68 4.63
C VAL A 89 42.08 -3.36 3.72
N LEU A 90 40.90 -3.04 4.26
CA LEU A 90 39.68 -2.67 3.54
C LEU A 90 39.32 -1.19 3.73
N THR A 91 38.70 -0.61 2.71
CA THR A 91 38.08 0.72 2.78
C THR A 91 36.75 0.67 3.54
N GLY A 92 36.17 1.85 3.84
CA GLY A 92 34.84 1.92 4.44
C GLY A 92 33.70 1.37 3.55
N THR A 93 33.96 1.11 2.27
CA THR A 93 33.02 0.46 1.35
C THR A 93 33.32 -1.04 1.17
N GLY A 94 34.22 -1.62 1.97
CA GLY A 94 34.59 -3.04 1.91
C GLY A 94 35.48 -3.40 0.72
N THR A 95 36.12 -2.43 0.05
CA THR A 95 37.02 -2.71 -1.09
C THR A 95 38.48 -2.75 -0.63
N GLN A 96 39.31 -3.53 -1.32
CA GLN A 96 40.73 -3.66 -0.97
C GLN A 96 41.46 -2.31 -1.06
N ARG A 97 42.22 -1.95 -0.01
CA ARG A 97 43.08 -0.76 -0.03
C ARG A 97 44.29 -0.99 -0.93
N LYS A 98 44.65 0.03 -1.70
CA LYS A 98 45.85 0.02 -2.53
C LYS A 98 47.12 0.08 -1.66
N ALA A 99 48.03 -0.88 -1.84
CA ALA A 99 49.32 -0.86 -1.15
C ALA A 99 50.21 0.28 -1.66
N SER A 100 50.93 0.93 -0.74
CA SER A 100 51.93 1.93 -1.11
C SER A 100 53.24 1.25 -1.49
N LYS A 101 54.04 1.88 -2.37
CA LYS A 101 55.35 1.34 -2.76
C LYS A 101 56.25 1.01 -1.55
N LYS A 102 56.20 1.85 -0.51
CA LYS A 102 57.00 1.63 0.72
C LYS A 102 56.55 0.41 1.54
N LEU A 103 55.28 0.01 1.46
CA LEU A 103 54.80 -1.22 2.10
C LEU A 103 55.31 -2.44 1.34
N ILE A 104 55.28 -2.38 0.00
CA ILE A 104 55.80 -3.44 -0.88
C ILE A 104 57.33 -3.57 -0.73
N ASP A 105 58.05 -2.45 -0.59
CA ASP A 105 59.50 -2.45 -0.36
C ASP A 105 59.87 -3.07 1.01
N ALA A 106 58.97 -2.99 2.00
CA ALA A 106 59.18 -3.57 3.34
C ALA A 106 58.75 -5.04 3.44
N GLU A 107 57.73 -5.44 2.67
CA GLU A 107 57.20 -6.79 2.60
C GLU A 107 56.77 -7.06 1.14
N PRO A 108 57.57 -7.80 0.34
CA PRO A 108 57.28 -8.05 -1.07
C PRO A 108 55.93 -8.71 -1.33
N ASP A 109 55.42 -9.52 -0.38
CA ASP A 109 54.14 -10.21 -0.51
C ASP A 109 52.96 -9.40 0.04
N TYR A 110 53.16 -8.14 0.44
CA TYR A 110 52.16 -7.35 1.19
C TYR A 110 50.80 -7.29 0.50
N GLU A 111 50.76 -7.13 -0.83
CA GLU A 111 49.50 -7.08 -1.57
C GLU A 111 48.72 -8.40 -1.50
N ILE A 112 49.42 -9.53 -1.50
CA ILE A 112 48.82 -10.87 -1.39
C ILE A 112 48.32 -11.06 0.04
N LEU A 113 49.16 -10.82 1.04
CA LEU A 113 48.79 -10.96 2.45
C LEU A 113 47.60 -10.07 2.82
N ALA A 114 47.61 -8.81 2.38
CA ALA A 114 46.53 -7.87 2.66
C ALA A 114 45.23 -8.23 1.95
N ARG A 115 45.30 -8.80 0.73
CA ARG A 115 44.12 -9.28 0.01
C ARG A 115 43.54 -10.52 0.67
N ASP A 116 44.37 -11.50 0.98
CA ASP A 116 43.92 -12.76 1.58
C ASP A 116 43.30 -12.50 2.97
N LEU A 117 43.89 -11.59 3.77
CA LEU A 117 43.27 -11.10 5.01
C LEU A 117 41.96 -10.34 4.76
N GLY A 118 41.91 -9.51 3.72
CA GLY A 118 40.72 -8.74 3.36
C GLY A 118 39.54 -9.65 2.95
N GLU A 119 39.80 -10.65 2.13
CA GLU A 119 38.83 -11.68 1.72
C GLU A 119 38.33 -12.46 2.94
N ALA A 120 39.26 -12.94 3.76
CA ALA A 120 38.97 -13.63 5.00
C ALA A 120 38.06 -12.81 5.93
N CYS A 121 38.43 -11.56 6.24
CA CYS A 121 37.61 -10.67 7.08
C CYS A 121 36.24 -10.38 6.46
N THR A 122 36.16 -10.22 5.14
CA THR A 122 34.91 -9.96 4.42
C THR A 122 33.93 -11.12 4.58
N ASP A 123 34.41 -12.36 4.47
CA ASP A 123 33.57 -13.55 4.60
C ASP A 123 32.94 -13.65 5.99
N VAL A 124 33.72 -13.41 7.05
CA VAL A 124 33.21 -13.45 8.42
C VAL A 124 32.32 -12.27 8.74
N LEU A 125 32.68 -11.05 8.38
CA LEU A 125 31.81 -9.89 8.59
C LEU A 125 30.48 -10.05 7.84
N SER A 126 30.49 -10.64 6.65
CA SER A 126 29.27 -10.99 5.91
C SER A 126 28.47 -12.10 6.60
N MET A 127 29.13 -13.07 7.23
CA MET A 127 28.47 -14.08 8.08
C MET A 127 27.81 -13.44 9.30
N VAL A 128 28.51 -12.55 10.02
CA VAL A 128 27.97 -11.82 11.17
C VAL A 128 26.74 -11.00 10.77
N GLN A 129 26.83 -10.26 9.66
CA GLN A 129 25.68 -9.48 9.16
C GLN A 129 24.49 -10.37 8.81
N ARG A 130 24.73 -11.50 8.13
CA ARG A 130 23.67 -12.49 7.83
C ARG A 130 23.08 -13.09 9.10
N ALA A 131 23.89 -13.37 10.12
CA ALA A 131 23.46 -13.88 11.41
C ALA A 131 22.55 -12.89 12.15
N THR A 132 23.00 -11.64 12.30
CA THR A 132 22.21 -10.58 12.94
C THR A 132 20.90 -10.33 12.19
N TYR A 133 20.94 -10.31 10.85
CA TYR A 133 19.74 -10.20 10.04
C TYR A 133 18.80 -11.39 10.22
N CYS A 134 19.34 -12.61 10.25
CA CYS A 134 18.59 -13.85 10.46
C CYS A 134 17.85 -13.83 11.80
N ASP A 135 18.53 -13.44 12.87
CA ASP A 135 17.96 -13.41 14.21
C ASP A 135 16.84 -12.35 14.30
N LEU A 136 17.06 -11.15 13.76
CA LEU A 136 16.02 -10.12 13.67
C LEU A 136 14.82 -10.55 12.82
N LEU A 137 15.07 -11.23 11.70
CA LEU A 137 14.02 -11.76 10.83
C LEU A 137 13.23 -12.87 11.55
N ALA A 138 13.90 -13.75 12.28
CA ALA A 138 13.27 -14.81 13.06
C ALA A 138 12.32 -14.23 14.12
N ASP A 139 12.81 -13.28 14.93
CA ASP A 139 12.01 -12.57 15.93
C ASP A 139 10.80 -11.88 15.28
N GLY A 140 11.02 -11.20 14.15
CA GLY A 140 9.95 -10.55 13.38
C GLY A 140 8.88 -11.52 12.87
N LEU A 141 9.28 -12.72 12.42
CA LEU A 141 8.35 -13.76 11.98
C LEU A 141 7.61 -14.42 13.15
N GLU A 142 8.26 -14.63 14.29
CA GLU A 142 7.63 -15.16 15.50
C GLU A 142 6.56 -14.19 16.03
N VAL A 143 6.92 -12.92 16.21
CA VAL A 143 5.96 -11.87 16.60
C VAL A 143 4.85 -11.74 15.55
N GLY A 144 5.20 -11.80 14.26
CA GLY A 144 4.24 -11.75 13.16
C GLY A 144 3.23 -12.90 13.21
N ARG A 145 3.67 -14.11 13.51
CA ARG A 145 2.84 -15.31 13.68
C ARG A 145 1.89 -15.16 14.87
N ASP A 146 2.40 -14.74 16.01
CA ASP A 146 1.59 -14.57 17.22
C ASP A 146 0.55 -13.46 17.07
N TYR A 147 0.93 -12.36 16.44
CA TYR A 147 0.00 -11.30 16.07
C TYR A 147 -1.10 -11.81 15.13
N ALA A 148 -0.73 -12.56 14.09
CA ALA A 148 -1.70 -13.10 13.13
C ALA A 148 -2.70 -14.06 13.79
N ARG A 149 -2.23 -14.91 14.72
CA ARG A 149 -3.07 -15.81 15.53
C ARG A 149 -4.03 -15.02 16.42
N ALA A 150 -3.51 -14.03 17.15
CA ALA A 150 -4.31 -13.19 18.03
C ALA A 150 -5.38 -12.41 17.26
N TYR A 151 -5.03 -11.86 16.09
CA TYR A 151 -5.96 -11.16 15.21
C TYR A 151 -7.07 -12.09 14.69
N ALA A 152 -6.72 -13.28 14.21
CA ALA A 152 -7.71 -14.26 13.76
C ALA A 152 -8.65 -14.71 14.89
N LEU A 153 -8.13 -14.89 16.11
CA LEU A 153 -8.95 -15.20 17.28
C LEU A 153 -9.89 -14.04 17.65
N ALA A 154 -9.41 -12.81 17.60
CA ALA A 154 -10.23 -11.62 17.86
C ALA A 154 -11.38 -11.50 16.84
N LYS A 155 -11.10 -11.71 15.55
CA LYS A 155 -12.13 -11.73 14.49
C LYS A 155 -13.20 -12.80 14.77
N ARG A 156 -12.77 -14.03 15.08
CA ARG A 156 -13.69 -15.14 15.43
C ARG A 156 -14.57 -14.80 16.64
N ARG A 157 -14.00 -14.21 17.70
CA ARG A 157 -14.76 -13.80 18.89
C ARG A 157 -15.79 -12.72 18.59
N ALA A 158 -15.49 -11.81 17.67
CA ALA A 158 -16.41 -10.78 17.23
C ALA A 158 -17.45 -11.28 16.20
N GLY A 159 -17.34 -12.52 15.71
CA GLY A 159 -18.15 -13.00 14.59
C GLY A 159 -17.92 -12.21 13.30
N ALA A 160 -16.73 -11.62 13.14
CA ALA A 160 -16.39 -10.73 12.04
C ALA A 160 -15.55 -11.45 10.98
N VAL A 161 -15.74 -11.06 9.72
CA VAL A 161 -14.93 -11.45 8.57
C VAL A 161 -14.52 -10.19 7.82
N ASP A 162 -13.25 -10.12 7.40
CA ASP A 162 -12.77 -9.07 6.50
C ASP A 162 -12.93 -9.49 5.02
N PHE A 163 -12.61 -8.59 4.09
CA PHE A 163 -12.74 -8.87 2.65
C PHE A 163 -11.85 -10.03 2.18
N ASP A 164 -10.65 -10.15 2.76
CA ASP A 164 -9.73 -11.22 2.41
C ASP A 164 -10.23 -12.57 2.96
N ASP A 165 -10.80 -12.57 4.18
CA ASP A 165 -11.44 -13.73 4.79
C ASP A 165 -12.62 -14.24 3.98
N LEU A 166 -13.45 -13.34 3.43
CA LEU A 166 -14.61 -13.73 2.62
C LEU A 166 -14.16 -14.57 1.42
N ILE A 167 -13.11 -14.14 0.73
CA ILE A 167 -12.55 -14.85 -0.43
C ILE A 167 -11.93 -16.17 0.05
N ALA A 168 -11.02 -16.12 1.02
CA ALA A 168 -10.27 -17.29 1.48
C ALA A 168 -11.17 -18.37 2.09
N THR A 169 -12.17 -17.98 2.88
CA THR A 169 -13.14 -18.90 3.50
C THR A 169 -14.07 -19.50 2.45
N THR A 170 -14.47 -18.73 1.43
CA THR A 170 -15.27 -19.27 0.32
C THR A 170 -14.48 -20.34 -0.45
N VAL A 171 -13.22 -20.08 -0.76
CA VAL A 171 -12.33 -21.08 -1.38
C VAL A 171 -12.23 -22.32 -0.48
N ALA A 172 -11.95 -22.13 0.82
CA ALA A 172 -11.82 -23.25 1.76
C ALA A 172 -13.12 -24.09 1.87
N LEU A 173 -14.29 -23.45 1.83
CA LEU A 173 -15.59 -24.12 1.86
C LEU A 173 -15.84 -24.93 0.59
N LEU A 174 -15.57 -24.35 -0.59
CA LEU A 174 -15.77 -25.01 -1.88
C LEU A 174 -14.83 -26.20 -2.07
N ASP A 175 -13.60 -26.10 -1.54
CA ASP A 175 -12.60 -27.16 -1.57
C ASP A 175 -12.81 -28.22 -0.46
N GLN A 176 -13.70 -27.98 0.50
CA GLN A 176 -13.92 -28.90 1.62
C GLN A 176 -14.61 -30.19 1.14
N PRO A 177 -14.03 -31.38 1.38
CA PRO A 177 -14.67 -32.64 1.00
C PRO A 177 -16.07 -32.81 1.62
N GLY A 178 -17.00 -33.37 0.85
CA GLY A 178 -18.40 -33.55 1.24
C GLY A 178 -19.24 -32.28 1.12
N ILE A 179 -19.07 -31.32 2.04
CA ILE A 179 -19.92 -30.11 2.04
C ILE A 179 -19.65 -29.21 0.82
N GLY A 180 -18.39 -29.08 0.39
CA GLY A 180 -18.04 -28.28 -0.78
C GLY A 180 -18.60 -28.87 -2.07
N GLU A 181 -18.63 -30.20 -2.21
CA GLU A 181 -19.31 -30.89 -3.32
C GLU A 181 -20.82 -30.60 -3.32
N TRP A 182 -21.46 -30.68 -2.15
CA TRP A 182 -22.89 -30.36 -2.03
C TRP A 182 -23.21 -28.91 -2.37
N VAL A 183 -22.37 -27.97 -1.93
CA VAL A 183 -22.52 -26.54 -2.26
C VAL A 183 -22.33 -26.32 -3.76
N ARG A 184 -21.27 -26.88 -4.37
CA ARG A 184 -21.02 -26.78 -5.82
C ARG A 184 -22.19 -27.33 -6.61
N TYR A 185 -22.69 -28.52 -6.26
CA TYR A 185 -23.88 -29.11 -6.88
C TYR A 185 -25.11 -28.19 -6.80
N LYS A 186 -25.35 -27.53 -5.64
CA LYS A 186 -26.46 -26.60 -5.48
C LYS A 186 -26.31 -25.35 -6.33
N LEU A 187 -25.12 -24.79 -6.41
CA LEU A 187 -24.83 -23.61 -7.22
C LEU A 187 -24.90 -23.92 -8.72
N ASP A 188 -24.41 -25.09 -9.12
CA ASP A 188 -24.45 -25.62 -10.47
C ASP A 188 -25.89 -25.78 -11.00
N GLN A 189 -26.83 -26.19 -10.13
CA GLN A 189 -28.26 -26.24 -10.49
C GLN A 189 -28.91 -24.87 -10.70
N ALA A 190 -28.38 -23.83 -10.08
CA ALA A 190 -28.96 -22.49 -10.12
C ALA A 190 -28.27 -21.57 -11.15
N THR A 191 -27.12 -21.96 -11.68
CA THR A 191 -26.25 -21.10 -12.49
C THR A 191 -26.04 -21.71 -13.87
N GLU A 192 -26.61 -21.07 -14.89
CA GLU A 192 -26.42 -21.48 -16.30
C GLU A 192 -25.35 -20.63 -17.01
N HIS A 193 -25.21 -19.38 -16.60
CA HIS A 193 -24.30 -18.43 -17.23
C HIS A 193 -23.43 -17.73 -16.17
N LEU A 194 -22.12 -17.78 -16.38
CA LEU A 194 -21.14 -17.07 -15.55
C LEU A 194 -20.52 -15.94 -16.35
N LEU A 195 -20.77 -14.69 -15.93
CA LEU A 195 -20.24 -13.49 -16.57
C LEU A 195 -19.22 -12.82 -15.64
N ILE A 196 -18.00 -12.63 -16.14
CA ILE A 196 -16.89 -12.05 -15.39
C ILE A 196 -16.43 -10.81 -16.15
N ASP A 197 -16.60 -9.65 -15.52
CA ASP A 197 -16.09 -8.37 -16.01
C ASP A 197 -14.78 -8.02 -15.28
N GLU A 198 -13.94 -7.19 -15.88
CA GLU A 198 -12.62 -6.80 -15.36
C GLU A 198 -11.76 -8.00 -14.93
N ALA A 199 -11.74 -9.05 -15.74
CA ALA A 199 -11.08 -10.32 -15.42
C ALA A 199 -9.57 -10.17 -15.15
N GLN A 200 -8.93 -9.12 -15.68
CA GLN A 200 -7.53 -8.78 -15.39
C GLN A 200 -7.27 -8.40 -13.91
N ASP A 201 -8.30 -7.94 -13.19
CA ASP A 201 -8.22 -7.55 -11.78
C ASP A 201 -8.65 -8.69 -10.85
N THR A 202 -8.66 -9.92 -11.35
CA THR A 202 -9.00 -11.11 -10.59
C THR A 202 -7.74 -11.81 -10.08
N ASN A 203 -7.63 -12.01 -8.76
CA ASN A 203 -6.51 -12.71 -8.14
C ASN A 203 -6.69 -14.25 -8.19
N GLY A 204 -5.62 -14.99 -7.88
CA GLY A 204 -5.63 -16.46 -7.93
C GLY A 204 -6.69 -17.12 -7.04
N HIS A 205 -7.06 -16.54 -5.89
CA HIS A 205 -8.12 -17.07 -5.05
C HIS A 205 -9.51 -16.86 -5.65
N GLN A 206 -9.77 -15.70 -6.27
CA GLN A 206 -11.02 -15.45 -6.97
C GLN A 206 -11.16 -16.38 -8.19
N TRP A 207 -10.09 -16.61 -8.95
CA TRP A 207 -10.10 -17.61 -10.03
C TRP A 207 -10.35 -19.04 -9.53
N ARG A 208 -9.92 -19.40 -8.32
CA ARG A 208 -10.29 -20.69 -7.71
C ARG A 208 -11.79 -20.80 -7.46
N ILE A 209 -12.44 -19.71 -7.02
CA ILE A 209 -13.90 -19.68 -6.86
C ILE A 209 -14.56 -19.86 -8.23
N VAL A 210 -14.10 -19.12 -9.24
CA VAL A 210 -14.62 -19.24 -10.61
C VAL A 210 -14.51 -20.68 -11.13
N ARG A 211 -13.34 -21.32 -10.97
CA ARG A 211 -13.15 -22.74 -11.34
C ARG A 211 -14.12 -23.66 -10.61
N ALA A 212 -14.24 -23.53 -9.29
CA ALA A 212 -15.15 -24.34 -8.50
C ALA A 212 -16.63 -24.22 -8.93
N LEU A 213 -17.03 -23.10 -9.56
CA LEU A 213 -18.37 -22.89 -10.11
C LEU A 213 -18.50 -23.34 -11.57
N ALA A 214 -17.44 -23.21 -12.37
CA ALA A 214 -17.48 -23.40 -13.82
C ALA A 214 -16.99 -24.78 -14.27
N ASP A 215 -16.23 -25.53 -13.47
CA ASP A 215 -15.61 -26.80 -13.91
C ASP A 215 -16.65 -27.84 -14.36
N GLU A 216 -17.82 -27.87 -13.72
CA GLU A 216 -18.96 -28.71 -14.08
C GLU A 216 -19.63 -28.30 -15.40
N PHE A 217 -19.37 -27.10 -15.92
CA PHE A 217 -19.92 -26.66 -17.21
C PHE A 217 -19.22 -27.36 -18.38
N PHE A 218 -18.01 -27.89 -18.15
CA PHE A 218 -17.18 -28.58 -19.14
C PHE A 218 -17.23 -30.11 -19.02
N VAL A 219 -18.03 -30.63 -18.09
CA VAL A 219 -18.35 -32.06 -18.04
C VAL A 219 -19.63 -32.21 -18.89
N GLY A 220 -19.61 -33.10 -19.89
CA GLY A 220 -20.62 -33.20 -20.97
C GLY A 220 -22.08 -33.08 -20.52
N ARG A 221 -23.01 -32.79 -21.44
CA ARG A 221 -24.42 -32.52 -21.12
C ARG A 221 -25.02 -33.66 -20.28
N GLY A 222 -25.08 -33.47 -18.97
CA GLY A 222 -25.75 -34.41 -18.09
C GLY A 222 -27.21 -34.59 -18.52
N ILE A 223 -27.80 -35.73 -18.20
CA ILE A 223 -29.18 -36.15 -18.56
C ILE A 223 -30.25 -35.09 -18.17
N TYR A 224 -29.90 -34.13 -17.31
CA TYR A 224 -30.78 -33.10 -16.76
C TYR A 224 -30.38 -31.65 -17.07
N ALA A 225 -29.41 -31.38 -17.95
CA ALA A 225 -29.05 -30.00 -18.32
C ALA A 225 -30.05 -29.46 -19.38
N PRO A 226 -30.97 -28.54 -19.04
CA PRO A 226 -32.01 -28.09 -19.96
C PRO A 226 -31.50 -27.11 -21.03
N SER A 227 -30.30 -26.55 -20.84
CA SER A 227 -29.71 -25.48 -21.66
C SER A 227 -28.18 -25.60 -21.71
N THR A 228 -27.58 -24.97 -22.73
CA THR A 228 -26.12 -24.84 -22.83
C THR A 228 -25.62 -23.85 -21.78
N ARG A 229 -24.70 -24.31 -20.93
CA ARG A 229 -24.03 -23.47 -19.93
C ARG A 229 -22.90 -22.68 -20.56
N THR A 230 -22.67 -21.45 -20.11
CA THR A 230 -21.66 -20.57 -20.74
C THR A 230 -20.82 -19.81 -19.72
N LEU A 231 -19.51 -19.74 -19.98
CA LEU A 231 -18.58 -18.83 -19.33
C LEU A 231 -18.27 -17.67 -20.29
N PHE A 232 -18.46 -16.44 -19.82
CA PHE A 232 -18.16 -15.22 -20.57
C PHE A 232 -17.26 -14.31 -19.73
N THR A 233 -16.06 -14.03 -20.23
CA THR A 233 -15.07 -13.22 -19.52
C THR A 233 -14.65 -12.03 -20.36
N VAL A 234 -14.68 -10.84 -19.77
CA VAL A 234 -14.19 -9.59 -20.38
C VAL A 234 -13.03 -9.09 -19.54
N GLY A 235 -11.95 -8.69 -20.21
CA GLY A 235 -10.81 -8.08 -19.54
C GLY A 235 -9.79 -7.51 -20.51
N ASP A 236 -8.91 -6.67 -19.99
CA ASP A 236 -7.84 -6.03 -20.74
C ASP A 236 -6.54 -6.04 -19.93
N TYR A 237 -5.55 -6.81 -20.40
CA TYR A 237 -4.22 -6.89 -19.79
C TYR A 237 -3.58 -5.50 -19.60
N LYS A 238 -3.85 -4.55 -20.51
CA LYS A 238 -3.29 -3.18 -20.45
C LYS A 238 -3.82 -2.37 -19.26
N GLN A 239 -4.92 -2.81 -18.63
CA GLN A 239 -5.61 -2.09 -17.56
C GLN A 239 -5.40 -2.71 -16.17
N ALA A 240 -4.58 -3.75 -16.06
CA ALA A 240 -4.25 -4.40 -14.78
C ALA A 240 -3.40 -3.49 -13.88
N ILE A 241 -4.04 -2.56 -13.16
CA ILE A 241 -3.37 -1.56 -12.31
C ILE A 241 -3.49 -1.85 -10.80
N PHE A 242 -4.20 -2.90 -10.42
CA PHE A 242 -4.48 -3.27 -9.03
C PHE A 242 -3.48 -4.28 -8.42
N GLY A 243 -2.25 -4.35 -8.94
CA GLY A 243 -1.23 -5.30 -8.45
C GLY A 243 -0.94 -5.22 -6.94
N PHE A 244 -1.15 -4.06 -6.31
CA PHE A 244 -1.04 -3.91 -4.85
C PHE A 244 -2.11 -4.68 -4.05
N GLN A 245 -3.19 -5.13 -4.70
CA GLN A 245 -4.22 -6.00 -4.14
C GLN A 245 -3.98 -7.49 -4.47
N GLY A 246 -2.84 -7.83 -5.11
CA GLY A 246 -2.49 -9.19 -5.48
C GLY A 246 -3.13 -9.67 -6.79
N THR A 247 -3.65 -8.75 -7.61
CA THR A 247 -4.03 -9.05 -8.99
C THR A 247 -2.78 -9.17 -9.86
N ASP A 248 -2.80 -10.09 -10.82
CA ASP A 248 -1.65 -10.34 -11.69
C ASP A 248 -2.17 -10.71 -13.09
N PRO A 249 -1.75 -10.02 -14.16
CA PRO A 249 -1.99 -10.44 -15.55
C PRO A 249 -1.75 -11.93 -15.80
N LEU A 250 -0.77 -12.53 -15.13
CA LEU A 250 -0.47 -13.96 -15.24
C LEU A 250 -1.62 -14.85 -14.75
N ASN A 251 -2.38 -14.41 -13.75
CA ASN A 251 -3.55 -15.15 -13.29
C ASN A 251 -4.65 -15.17 -14.35
N PHE A 252 -4.86 -14.05 -15.05
CA PHE A 252 -5.83 -13.98 -16.14
C PHE A 252 -5.42 -14.86 -17.31
N GLN A 253 -4.13 -14.83 -17.70
CA GLN A 253 -3.59 -15.72 -18.73
C GLN A 253 -3.70 -17.19 -18.34
N ALA A 254 -3.38 -17.54 -17.09
CA ALA A 254 -3.51 -18.91 -16.59
C ALA A 254 -4.97 -19.38 -16.59
N ALA A 255 -5.92 -18.49 -16.30
CA ALA A 255 -7.34 -18.80 -16.39
C ALA A 255 -7.79 -19.03 -17.84
N GLU A 256 -7.36 -18.17 -18.78
CA GLU A 256 -7.62 -18.32 -20.22
C GLU A 256 -7.12 -19.69 -20.73
N GLN A 257 -5.88 -20.06 -20.39
CA GLN A 257 -5.31 -21.36 -20.75
C GLN A 257 -6.06 -22.53 -20.12
N TYR A 258 -6.40 -22.42 -18.83
CA TYR A 258 -7.12 -23.45 -18.10
C TYR A 258 -8.50 -23.73 -18.71
N PHE A 259 -9.33 -22.69 -18.85
CA PHE A 259 -10.67 -22.83 -19.42
C PHE A 259 -10.64 -23.16 -20.91
N GLY A 260 -9.63 -22.68 -21.65
CA GLY A 260 -9.39 -23.10 -23.03
C GLY A 260 -9.15 -24.61 -23.14
N GLY A 261 -8.30 -25.18 -22.28
CA GLY A 261 -8.07 -26.62 -22.22
C GLY A 261 -9.34 -27.40 -21.89
N ARG A 262 -10.10 -26.95 -20.88
CA ARG A 262 -11.38 -27.59 -20.48
C ARG A 262 -12.43 -27.53 -21.59
N ALA A 263 -12.50 -26.41 -22.32
CA ALA A 263 -13.39 -26.28 -23.47
C ALA A 263 -12.99 -27.22 -24.61
N SER A 264 -11.70 -27.34 -24.92
CA SER A 264 -11.21 -28.29 -25.93
C SER A 264 -11.47 -29.76 -25.55
N GLU A 265 -11.37 -30.11 -24.27
CA GLU A 265 -11.75 -31.44 -23.78
C GLU A 265 -13.26 -31.69 -23.94
N ALA A 266 -14.08 -30.68 -23.67
CA ALA A 266 -15.53 -30.77 -23.77
C ALA A 266 -16.06 -30.74 -25.21
N GLU A 267 -15.35 -30.13 -26.15
CA GLU A 267 -15.70 -30.08 -27.57
C GLU A 267 -15.88 -31.49 -28.16
N GLY A 268 -15.13 -32.47 -27.64
CA GLY A 268 -15.17 -33.86 -28.09
C GLY A 268 -14.58 -34.02 -29.49
N ASP A 269 -14.60 -35.25 -30.00
CA ASP A 269 -14.17 -35.56 -31.37
C ASP A 269 -15.35 -36.06 -32.22
N ASP A 270 -15.05 -36.48 -33.45
CA ASP A 270 -16.06 -36.95 -34.39
C ASP A 270 -16.80 -38.22 -33.93
N ASP A 271 -16.28 -38.94 -32.94
CA ASP A 271 -16.89 -40.15 -32.37
C ASP A 271 -17.91 -39.83 -31.27
N TRP A 272 -17.98 -38.57 -30.79
CA TRP A 272 -18.96 -38.13 -29.78
C TRP A 272 -20.31 -37.74 -30.41
N PRO A 273 -21.45 -38.06 -29.77
CA PRO A 273 -22.76 -37.56 -30.20
C PRO A 273 -22.79 -36.04 -30.26
N GLU A 274 -23.32 -35.46 -31.34
CA GLU A 274 -23.37 -34.00 -31.55
C GLU A 274 -24.02 -33.24 -30.39
N GLU A 275 -25.01 -33.85 -29.73
CA GLU A 275 -25.72 -33.27 -28.58
C GLU A 275 -24.88 -33.21 -27.30
N GLU A 276 -23.82 -34.02 -27.20
CA GLU A 276 -22.91 -34.09 -26.06
C GLU A 276 -21.63 -33.28 -26.26
N ARG A 277 -21.36 -32.82 -27.49
CA ARG A 277 -20.22 -31.95 -27.82
C ARG A 277 -20.40 -30.56 -27.23
N GLY A 278 -19.34 -30.08 -26.58
CA GLY A 278 -19.23 -28.71 -26.06
C GLY A 278 -19.06 -27.68 -27.18
N LEU A 279 -19.24 -26.41 -26.83
CA LEU A 279 -18.92 -25.30 -27.74
C LEU A 279 -17.45 -24.89 -27.59
N PRO A 280 -16.77 -24.52 -28.69
CA PRO A 280 -15.40 -24.02 -28.60
C PRO A 280 -15.36 -22.70 -27.83
N LEU A 281 -14.30 -22.49 -27.05
CA LEU A 281 -14.06 -21.22 -26.37
C LEU A 281 -13.62 -20.16 -27.40
N ALA A 282 -14.49 -19.19 -27.66
CA ALA A 282 -14.19 -18.12 -28.59
C ALA A 282 -13.35 -17.02 -27.93
N ARG A 283 -12.19 -16.69 -28.52
CA ARG A 283 -11.41 -15.50 -28.16
C ARG A 283 -11.81 -14.36 -29.10
N LEU A 284 -12.48 -13.35 -28.55
CA LEU A 284 -12.92 -12.17 -29.29
C LEU A 284 -12.09 -10.96 -28.89
N SER A 285 -11.81 -10.07 -29.84
CA SER A 285 -11.17 -8.79 -29.57
C SER A 285 -12.05 -7.62 -30.01
N LEU A 286 -12.08 -6.57 -29.19
CA LEU A 286 -12.84 -5.34 -29.41
C LEU A 286 -11.89 -4.20 -29.75
N ARG A 287 -11.59 -4.04 -31.05
CA ARG A 287 -10.67 -2.99 -31.54
C ARG A 287 -11.32 -1.61 -31.69
N HIS A 288 -12.65 -1.55 -31.77
CA HIS A 288 -13.39 -0.31 -32.03
C HIS A 288 -13.78 0.39 -30.72
N SER A 289 -13.25 1.59 -30.53
CA SER A 289 -13.58 2.49 -29.43
C SER A 289 -14.72 3.43 -29.83
N PHE A 290 -15.78 3.41 -29.01
CA PHE A 290 -16.91 4.32 -29.10
C PHE A 290 -16.80 5.47 -28.08
N ARG A 291 -15.63 5.63 -27.44
CA ARG A 291 -15.43 6.57 -26.31
C ARG A 291 -14.49 7.72 -26.64
N SER A 292 -13.46 7.47 -27.44
CA SER A 292 -12.37 8.42 -27.70
C SER A 292 -12.23 8.71 -29.18
N THR A 293 -11.81 9.93 -29.52
CA THR A 293 -11.51 10.32 -30.90
C THR A 293 -10.22 9.68 -31.39
N ARG A 294 -10.08 9.58 -32.72
CA ARG A 294 -8.92 9.00 -33.40
C ARG A 294 -7.58 9.56 -32.90
N THR A 295 -7.46 10.88 -32.74
CA THR A 295 -6.21 11.53 -32.29
C THR A 295 -5.76 11.06 -30.91
N VAL A 296 -6.69 10.80 -30.00
CA VAL A 296 -6.35 10.29 -28.66
C VAL A 296 -5.87 8.84 -28.75
N LEU A 297 -6.55 8.01 -29.55
CA LEU A 297 -6.20 6.60 -29.72
C LEU A 297 -4.84 6.43 -30.41
N GLU A 298 -4.56 7.19 -31.48
CA GLU A 298 -3.26 7.16 -32.17
C GLU A 298 -2.10 7.56 -31.24
N PHE A 299 -2.33 8.51 -30.34
CA PHE A 299 -1.33 8.86 -29.32
C PHE A 299 -1.12 7.72 -28.32
N VAL A 300 -2.20 7.08 -27.85
CA VAL A 300 -2.11 5.94 -26.92
C VAL A 300 -1.37 4.78 -27.56
N ASP A 301 -1.68 4.43 -28.81
CA ASP A 301 -1.01 3.36 -29.55
C ASP A 301 0.48 3.66 -29.71
N ALA A 302 0.83 4.88 -30.15
CA ALA A 302 2.23 5.30 -30.27
C ALA A 302 2.97 5.31 -28.93
N ALA A 303 2.28 5.65 -27.83
CA ALA A 303 2.85 5.62 -26.49
C ALA A 303 3.11 4.18 -26.00
N ILE A 304 2.20 3.25 -26.29
CA ILE A 304 2.38 1.82 -25.97
C ILE A 304 3.56 1.25 -26.77
N ASP A 305 3.62 1.54 -28.07
CA ASP A 305 4.71 1.10 -28.94
C ASP A 305 6.08 1.62 -28.47
N ALA A 306 6.13 2.87 -28.00
CA ALA A 306 7.35 3.47 -27.49
C ALA A 306 7.86 2.85 -26.16
N ILE A 307 6.99 2.20 -25.38
CA ILE A 307 7.38 1.53 -24.12
C ILE A 307 8.10 0.19 -24.40
N GLY A 308 7.71 -0.53 -25.47
CA GLY A 308 8.30 -1.82 -25.87
C GLY A 308 7.94 -3.01 -24.96
N GLU A 309 8.39 -4.23 -25.29
CA GLU A 309 8.11 -5.44 -24.50
C GLU A 309 9.04 -5.59 -23.27
N PRO A 310 8.51 -6.08 -22.13
CA PRO A 310 7.12 -6.54 -21.89
C PRO A 310 6.16 -5.39 -21.56
N GLY A 311 6.66 -4.15 -21.50
CA GLY A 311 5.90 -2.91 -21.34
C GLY A 311 4.84 -2.92 -20.24
N LEU A 312 3.58 -3.06 -20.66
CA LEU A 312 2.39 -3.10 -19.81
C LEU A 312 2.02 -4.52 -19.30
N GLY A 313 2.96 -5.47 -19.34
CA GLY A 313 2.69 -6.88 -19.01
C GLY A 313 1.92 -7.61 -20.12
N ILE A 314 2.10 -7.19 -21.37
CA ILE A 314 1.35 -7.72 -22.51
C ILE A 314 1.97 -9.06 -22.95
N ALA A 315 1.14 -10.11 -23.01
CA ALA A 315 1.48 -11.38 -23.62
C ALA A 315 0.79 -11.51 -25.00
N GLY A 316 1.35 -10.86 -26.03
CA GLY A 316 0.86 -10.97 -27.41
C GLY A 316 0.90 -9.67 -28.22
N GLU A 317 0.43 -9.76 -29.46
CA GLU A 317 0.37 -8.62 -30.38
C GLU A 317 -0.58 -7.53 -29.86
N VAL A 318 -0.09 -6.28 -29.87
CA VAL A 318 -0.91 -5.11 -29.57
C VAL A 318 -1.74 -4.77 -30.79
N GLU A 319 -3.03 -5.02 -30.70
CA GLU A 319 -3.96 -4.62 -31.75
C GLU A 319 -4.21 -3.10 -31.69
N GLN A 320 -4.11 -2.43 -32.85
CA GLN A 320 -4.35 -0.99 -32.95
C GLN A 320 -5.82 -0.66 -32.72
N HIS A 321 -6.07 0.47 -32.03
CA HIS A 321 -7.42 0.91 -31.74
C HIS A 321 -8.01 1.67 -32.95
N ALA A 322 -9.28 1.39 -33.26
CA ALA A 322 -10.08 2.15 -34.21
C ALA A 322 -11.07 3.07 -33.48
N SER A 323 -11.30 4.28 -33.98
CA SER A 323 -12.26 5.23 -33.40
C SER A 323 -13.55 5.27 -34.20
N GLU A 324 -14.69 5.08 -33.52
CA GLU A 324 -16.04 5.34 -34.04
C GLU A 324 -16.56 6.73 -33.63
N VAL A 325 -15.78 7.48 -32.84
CA VAL A 325 -16.11 8.85 -32.45
C VAL A 325 -15.65 9.82 -33.54
N ALA A 326 -16.59 10.53 -34.14
CA ALA A 326 -16.32 11.58 -35.12
C ALA A 326 -15.82 12.87 -34.45
N GLY A 327 -15.09 13.68 -35.22
CA GLY A 327 -14.60 15.00 -34.80
C GLY A 327 -13.11 15.03 -34.43
N PRO A 328 -12.54 16.23 -34.30
CA PRO A 328 -11.13 16.38 -33.96
C PRO A 328 -10.86 16.05 -32.48
N GLY A 329 -9.65 15.58 -32.19
CA GLY A 329 -9.10 15.49 -30.85
C GLY A 329 -7.80 16.26 -30.75
N THR A 330 -7.38 16.60 -29.53
CA THR A 330 -6.07 17.19 -29.28
C THR A 330 -5.41 16.49 -28.10
N VAL A 331 -4.10 16.24 -28.25
CA VAL A 331 -3.23 15.79 -27.16
C VAL A 331 -2.14 16.84 -27.02
N THR A 332 -2.01 17.42 -25.83
CA THR A 332 -1.04 18.48 -25.56
C THR A 332 -0.11 18.05 -24.43
N LEU A 333 1.19 17.96 -24.73
CA LEU A 333 2.22 17.82 -23.71
C LEU A 333 2.67 19.22 -23.27
N TRP A 334 2.53 19.53 -21.98
CA TRP A 334 3.02 20.79 -21.43
C TRP A 334 4.51 20.67 -21.08
N PRO A 335 5.29 21.75 -21.23
CA PRO A 335 6.68 21.77 -20.77
C PRO A 335 6.78 21.43 -19.28
N PRO A 336 7.80 20.66 -18.85
CA PRO A 336 8.01 20.38 -17.44
C PRO A 336 8.27 21.69 -16.66
N VAL A 337 7.69 21.78 -15.47
CA VAL A 337 7.90 22.92 -14.58
C VAL A 337 9.11 22.63 -13.69
N SER A 338 10.23 23.32 -13.95
CA SER A 338 11.40 23.30 -13.07
C SER A 338 11.35 24.52 -12.15
N ALA A 339 11.51 24.31 -10.84
CA ALA A 339 11.81 25.40 -9.92
C ALA A 339 13.21 25.92 -10.25
N GLY A 340 13.35 27.23 -10.47
CA GLY A 340 14.66 27.86 -10.40
C GLY A 340 15.00 27.92 -8.91
N GLY A 341 16.00 27.17 -8.46
CA GLY A 341 16.42 27.20 -7.06
C GLY A 341 16.82 28.61 -6.67
N SER A 342 16.08 29.24 -5.76
CA SER A 342 16.56 30.34 -4.93
C SER A 342 17.13 29.74 -3.66
N GLU A 343 18.36 30.12 -3.31
CA GLU A 343 19.13 29.60 -2.17
C GLU A 343 18.60 30.01 -0.79
N ASP A 344 17.49 30.78 -0.70
CA ASP A 344 17.08 31.45 0.54
C ASP A 344 15.77 30.95 1.19
N ASP A 345 15.15 29.88 0.70
CA ASP A 345 13.89 29.36 1.29
C ASP A 345 14.06 27.94 1.87
N GLU A 346 14.78 27.83 2.99
CA GLU A 346 14.85 26.60 3.82
C GLU A 346 13.54 26.30 4.60
N GLU A 347 12.47 27.09 4.41
CA GLU A 347 11.16 26.84 5.04
C GLU A 347 9.99 26.97 4.03
N GLY A 348 9.88 26.00 3.12
CA GLY A 348 8.76 25.89 2.20
C GLY A 348 8.33 24.44 1.98
N TRP A 349 7.40 23.93 2.79
CA TRP A 349 6.93 22.53 2.77
C TRP A 349 6.04 22.15 1.56
N VAL A 350 6.30 22.73 0.38
CA VAL A 350 5.85 22.32 -0.96
C VAL A 350 6.80 22.96 -1.96
N ASP A 351 7.48 22.16 -2.79
CA ASP A 351 8.36 22.62 -3.88
C ASP A 351 7.64 23.67 -4.77
N ASP A 352 8.25 24.83 -4.99
CA ASP A 352 7.72 25.92 -5.81
C ASP A 352 7.29 25.47 -7.21
N ALA A 353 7.95 24.43 -7.76
CA ALA A 353 7.54 23.82 -9.02
C ALA A 353 6.13 23.22 -8.95
N VAL A 354 5.79 22.52 -7.86
CA VAL A 354 4.49 21.88 -7.63
C VAL A 354 3.40 22.95 -7.52
N ARG A 355 3.68 24.04 -6.80
CA ARG A 355 2.76 25.17 -6.66
C ARG A 355 2.48 25.85 -7.99
N LYS A 356 3.53 26.08 -8.79
CA LYS A 356 3.42 26.69 -10.11
C LYS A 356 2.60 25.81 -11.06
N LEU A 357 2.90 24.51 -11.12
CA LEU A 357 2.14 23.55 -11.91
C LEU A 357 0.64 23.55 -11.53
N ALA A 358 0.32 23.48 -10.24
CA ALA A 358 -1.06 23.52 -9.77
C ALA A 358 -1.79 24.82 -10.17
N SER A 359 -1.09 25.95 -10.12
CA SER A 359 -1.63 27.26 -10.52
C SER A 359 -1.86 27.34 -12.04
N ASP A 360 -0.94 26.79 -12.83
CA ASP A 360 -1.05 26.76 -14.30
C ASP A 360 -2.19 25.85 -14.76
N ILE A 361 -2.37 24.69 -14.11
CA ILE A 361 -3.54 23.81 -14.33
C ILE A 361 -4.83 24.57 -14.02
N ALA A 362 -4.94 25.20 -12.85
CA ALA A 362 -6.16 25.91 -12.46
C ALA A 362 -6.51 27.05 -13.45
N ARG A 363 -5.51 27.82 -13.89
CA ARG A 363 -5.69 28.90 -14.87
C ARG A 363 -6.13 28.38 -16.24
N ALA A 364 -5.56 27.27 -16.69
CA ALA A 364 -5.95 26.65 -17.95
C ALA A 364 -7.40 26.15 -17.90
N VAL A 365 -7.79 25.44 -16.84
CA VAL A 365 -9.15 24.94 -16.65
C VAL A 365 -10.15 26.10 -16.60
N LYS A 366 -9.83 27.19 -15.88
CA LYS A 366 -10.64 28.41 -15.88
C LYS A 366 -10.81 28.98 -17.29
N GLY A 367 -9.74 29.04 -18.07
CA GLY A 367 -9.80 29.46 -19.47
C GLY A 367 -10.71 28.57 -20.32
N TRP A 368 -10.64 27.26 -20.14
CA TRP A 368 -11.50 26.30 -20.85
C TRP A 368 -12.97 26.43 -20.49
N LEU A 369 -13.29 26.80 -19.25
CA LEU A 369 -14.64 26.96 -18.71
C LEU A 369 -15.20 28.39 -18.84
N ALA A 370 -14.48 29.30 -19.49
CA ALA A 370 -14.90 30.69 -19.61
C ALA A 370 -16.29 30.81 -20.32
N PRO A 371 -17.26 31.56 -19.78
CA PRO A 371 -18.63 31.59 -20.31
C PRO A 371 -18.75 32.00 -21.78
N GLU A 372 -17.91 32.95 -22.23
CA GLU A 372 -17.98 33.53 -23.58
C GLU A 372 -16.91 32.99 -24.53
N THR A 373 -15.73 32.63 -24.01
CA THR A 373 -14.55 32.21 -24.79
C THR A 373 -14.11 30.78 -24.52
N GLY A 374 -14.79 30.07 -23.63
CA GLY A 374 -14.46 28.71 -23.24
C GLY A 374 -14.66 27.71 -24.38
N LEU A 375 -14.06 26.53 -24.23
CA LEU A 375 -14.04 25.50 -25.26
C LEU A 375 -15.45 25.00 -25.58
N MET A 376 -15.70 24.77 -26.87
CA MET A 376 -16.91 24.13 -27.35
C MET A 376 -16.72 22.62 -27.34
N LEU A 377 -17.66 21.89 -26.75
CA LEU A 377 -17.70 20.43 -26.83
C LEU A 377 -18.70 20.04 -27.92
N GLU A 378 -18.20 19.93 -29.16
CA GLU A 378 -19.02 19.70 -30.36
C GLU A 378 -19.90 18.44 -30.24
N SER A 379 -19.38 17.38 -29.63
CA SER A 379 -20.10 16.11 -29.40
C SER A 379 -21.38 16.26 -28.57
N LYS A 380 -21.46 17.28 -27.71
CA LYS A 380 -22.66 17.59 -26.92
C LYS A 380 -23.38 18.87 -27.38
N GLY A 381 -22.89 19.53 -28.43
CA GLY A 381 -23.44 20.79 -28.95
C GLY A 381 -23.48 21.92 -27.91
N ARG A 382 -22.58 21.89 -26.90
CA ARG A 382 -22.56 22.89 -25.82
C ARG A 382 -21.13 23.20 -25.39
N ARG A 383 -20.95 24.33 -24.70
CA ARG A 383 -19.66 24.67 -24.06
C ARG A 383 -19.30 23.65 -22.98
N LEU A 384 -18.00 23.52 -22.74
CA LEU A 384 -17.42 22.71 -21.68
C LEU A 384 -17.97 23.16 -20.32
N ARG A 385 -18.32 22.19 -19.47
CA ARG A 385 -18.76 22.42 -18.10
C ARG A 385 -17.79 21.77 -17.13
N PRO A 386 -17.80 22.14 -15.83
CA PRO A 386 -16.92 21.54 -14.85
C PRO A 386 -17.00 20.01 -14.82
N GLU A 387 -18.19 19.41 -15.01
CA GLU A 387 -18.34 17.95 -15.03
C GLU A 387 -17.66 17.23 -16.20
N ASP A 388 -17.22 17.96 -17.23
CA ASP A 388 -16.53 17.39 -18.39
C ASP A 388 -14.99 17.40 -18.23
N VAL A 389 -14.46 17.94 -17.12
CA VAL A 389 -13.01 18.02 -16.85
C VAL A 389 -12.63 17.05 -15.74
N MET A 390 -11.68 16.15 -16.02
CA MET A 390 -11.11 15.23 -15.04
C MET A 390 -9.59 15.41 -14.97
N ILE A 391 -9.07 15.59 -13.76
CA ILE A 391 -7.62 15.70 -13.49
C ILE A 391 -7.17 14.41 -12.82
N LEU A 392 -6.36 13.61 -13.52
CA LEU A 392 -5.81 12.36 -13.00
C LEU A 392 -4.42 12.60 -12.41
N VAL A 393 -4.21 12.14 -11.18
CA VAL A 393 -2.92 12.19 -10.48
C VAL A 393 -2.55 10.80 -9.98
N LYS A 394 -1.26 10.43 -10.06
CA LYS A 394 -0.77 9.09 -9.64
C LYS A 394 -0.94 8.83 -8.14
N ARG A 395 -0.76 9.85 -7.31
CA ARG A 395 -0.90 9.76 -5.86
C ARG A 395 -1.71 10.94 -5.35
N ARG A 396 -2.60 10.69 -4.40
CA ARG A 396 -3.39 11.72 -3.71
C ARG A 396 -2.56 12.31 -2.56
N GLY A 397 -1.52 13.05 -2.91
CA GLY A 397 -0.65 13.77 -1.97
C GLY A 397 -0.80 15.29 -2.11
N ASP A 398 0.24 16.02 -1.75
CA ASP A 398 0.21 17.50 -1.67
C ASP A 398 -0.22 18.17 -2.97
N LEU A 399 0.24 17.67 -4.13
CA LEU A 399 -0.14 18.18 -5.45
C LEU A 399 -1.67 18.17 -5.66
N ALA A 400 -2.37 17.11 -5.25
CA ALA A 400 -3.81 17.01 -5.43
C ALA A 400 -4.55 18.08 -4.60
N SER A 401 -4.18 18.23 -3.34
CA SER A 401 -4.72 19.24 -2.43
C SER A 401 -4.44 20.66 -2.93
N LEU A 402 -3.24 20.89 -3.46
CA LEU A 402 -2.85 22.18 -4.05
C LEU A 402 -3.64 22.50 -5.32
N ILE A 403 -3.86 21.54 -6.22
CA ILE A 403 -4.69 21.74 -7.42
C ILE A 403 -6.11 22.16 -7.00
N VAL A 404 -6.71 21.47 -6.03
CA VAL A 404 -8.04 21.83 -5.50
C VAL A 404 -8.05 23.25 -4.93
N ALA A 405 -7.07 23.57 -4.09
CA ALA A 405 -6.97 24.90 -3.48
C ALA A 405 -6.81 26.01 -4.54
N ARG A 406 -6.02 25.75 -5.60
CA ARG A 406 -5.83 26.70 -6.71
C ARG A 406 -7.05 26.83 -7.60
N LEU A 407 -7.75 25.73 -7.89
CA LEU A 407 -9.04 25.76 -8.61
C LEU A 407 -10.08 26.58 -7.83
N TYR A 408 -10.16 26.38 -6.51
CA TYR A 408 -11.05 27.16 -5.64
C TYR A 408 -10.68 28.65 -5.66
N ALA A 409 -9.40 28.99 -5.52
CA ALA A 409 -8.92 30.37 -5.57
C ALA A 409 -9.19 31.06 -6.93
N GLU A 410 -9.16 30.30 -8.02
CA GLU A 410 -9.47 30.78 -9.37
C GLU A 410 -10.97 30.88 -9.67
N GLY A 411 -11.84 30.40 -8.76
CA GLY A 411 -13.29 30.40 -8.90
C GLY A 411 -13.83 29.24 -9.76
N VAL A 412 -13.04 28.18 -9.97
CA VAL A 412 -13.45 26.99 -10.72
C VAL A 412 -14.21 26.02 -9.81
N PRO A 413 -15.43 25.60 -10.16
CA PRO A 413 -16.14 24.57 -9.42
C PRO A 413 -15.36 23.25 -9.44
N VAL A 414 -15.03 22.74 -8.26
CA VAL A 414 -14.31 21.48 -8.08
C VAL A 414 -15.03 20.62 -7.06
N ALA A 415 -15.26 19.35 -7.38
CA ALA A 415 -15.71 18.39 -6.39
C ALA A 415 -14.55 18.09 -5.44
N GLY A 416 -14.74 18.29 -4.14
CA GLY A 416 -13.70 18.05 -3.14
C GLY A 416 -13.11 16.65 -3.26
N VAL A 417 -11.79 16.53 -3.13
CA VAL A 417 -11.04 15.26 -3.20
C VAL A 417 -11.30 14.37 -1.96
N ASP A 418 -11.86 14.95 -0.91
CA ASP A 418 -12.13 14.23 0.33
C ASP A 418 -13.35 13.31 0.19
N ARG A 419 -13.12 12.02 0.46
CA ARG A 419 -14.06 11.28 1.31
C ARG A 419 -14.25 12.16 2.55
N LEU A 420 -15.36 12.90 2.61
CA LEU A 420 -15.73 13.78 3.73
C LEU A 420 -15.20 13.18 5.04
N ARG A 421 -14.13 13.75 5.61
CA ARG A 421 -13.76 13.46 7.00
C ARG A 421 -14.88 14.04 7.82
N LEU A 422 -15.90 13.22 8.07
CA LEU A 422 -17.17 13.69 8.61
C LEU A 422 -16.98 14.40 9.95
N ASN A 423 -15.91 14.07 10.68
CA ASN A 423 -15.52 14.66 11.96
C ASN A 423 -14.70 15.97 11.87
N ALA A 424 -14.33 16.44 10.67
CA ALA A 424 -13.52 17.65 10.50
C ALA A 424 -14.36 18.96 10.56
N PRO A 425 -15.55 19.06 9.95
CA PRO A 425 -16.37 20.27 10.04
C PRO A 425 -16.71 20.63 11.49
N LEU A 426 -16.60 21.92 11.83
CA LEU A 426 -16.89 22.44 13.18
C LEU A 426 -18.28 22.03 13.67
N ALA A 427 -19.30 22.12 12.81
CA ALA A 427 -20.66 21.68 13.15
C ALA A 427 -20.72 20.22 13.63
N VAL A 428 -19.91 19.33 13.06
CA VAL A 428 -19.86 17.93 13.53
C VAL A 428 -19.08 17.81 14.83
N GLN A 429 -18.01 18.61 15.02
CA GLN A 429 -17.29 18.66 16.29
C GLN A 429 -18.18 19.17 17.44
N ASP A 430 -19.04 20.16 17.19
CA ASP A 430 -20.00 20.68 18.16
C ASP A 430 -21.04 19.63 18.56
N LEU A 431 -21.56 18.87 17.57
CA LEU A 431 -22.46 17.74 17.84
C LEU A 431 -21.75 16.62 18.62
N LEU A 432 -20.49 16.31 18.30
CA LEU A 432 -19.70 15.33 19.03
C LEU A 432 -19.39 15.79 20.45
N ALA A 433 -19.08 17.07 20.67
CA ALA A 433 -18.92 17.65 22.00
C ALA A 433 -20.21 17.54 22.80
N THR A 434 -21.37 17.74 22.16
CA THR A 434 -22.68 17.54 22.77
C THR A 434 -22.90 16.08 23.19
N ILE A 435 -22.60 15.12 22.31
CA ILE A 435 -22.70 13.67 22.61
C ILE A 435 -21.77 13.30 23.78
N ARG A 436 -20.52 13.77 23.75
CA ARG A 436 -19.55 13.52 24.83
C ARG A 436 -20.01 14.11 26.15
N PHE A 437 -20.55 15.33 26.13
CA PHE A 437 -21.11 15.96 27.32
C PHE A 437 -22.25 15.12 27.92
N VAL A 438 -23.21 14.65 27.12
CA VAL A 438 -24.35 13.90 27.69
C VAL A 438 -23.95 12.51 28.20
N LEU A 439 -22.92 11.88 27.62
CA LEU A 439 -22.38 10.60 28.09
C LEU A 439 -21.44 10.75 29.29
N GLN A 440 -20.67 11.84 29.33
CA GLN A 440 -19.68 12.13 30.37
C GLN A 440 -19.72 13.62 30.76
N PRO A 441 -20.69 14.03 31.60
CA PRO A 441 -20.87 15.44 31.97
C PRO A 441 -19.71 16.04 32.75
N GLU A 442 -18.81 15.21 33.28
CA GLU A 442 -17.61 15.64 34.01
C GLU A 442 -16.41 15.94 33.11
N ASP A 443 -16.53 15.74 31.78
CA ASP A 443 -15.51 16.17 30.82
C ASP A 443 -15.58 17.69 30.60
N ASP A 444 -14.71 18.42 31.30
CA ASP A 444 -14.62 19.87 31.24
C ASP A 444 -14.43 20.42 29.83
N LEU A 445 -13.67 19.73 28.98
CA LEU A 445 -13.37 20.20 27.63
C LEU A 445 -14.61 20.10 26.75
N SER A 446 -15.34 18.98 26.82
CA SER A 446 -16.58 18.81 26.07
C SER A 446 -17.66 19.79 26.54
N VAL A 447 -17.75 20.05 27.85
CA VAL A 447 -18.65 21.07 28.41
C VAL A 447 -18.27 22.46 27.90
N ALA A 448 -17.01 22.85 28.01
CA ALA A 448 -16.53 24.16 27.57
C ALA A 448 -16.75 24.38 26.06
N ALA A 449 -16.42 23.39 25.23
CA ALA A 449 -16.65 23.43 23.79
C ALA A 449 -18.13 23.59 23.45
N LEU A 450 -19.01 22.82 24.11
CA LEU A 450 -20.46 22.93 23.92
C LEU A 450 -20.98 24.33 24.30
N LEU A 451 -20.52 24.89 25.42
CA LEU A 451 -20.99 26.20 25.89
C LEU A 451 -20.71 27.32 24.88
N VAL A 452 -19.52 27.32 24.25
CA VAL A 452 -19.13 28.34 23.26
C VAL A 452 -19.56 28.00 21.83
N SER A 453 -20.03 26.77 21.58
CA SER A 453 -20.56 26.37 20.28
C SER A 453 -21.79 27.18 19.89
N PRO A 454 -22.13 27.28 18.58
CA PRO A 454 -23.36 27.93 18.13
C PRO A 454 -24.63 27.36 18.78
N LEU A 455 -24.62 26.10 19.22
CA LEU A 455 -25.79 25.46 19.86
C LEU A 455 -26.22 26.18 21.15
N ILE A 456 -25.26 26.57 22.00
CA ILE A 456 -25.50 27.28 23.26
C ILE A 456 -25.21 28.77 23.13
N GLY A 457 -24.08 29.14 22.54
CA GLY A 457 -23.75 30.51 22.13
C GLY A 457 -23.15 31.40 23.23
N TRP A 458 -22.45 30.84 24.22
CA TRP A 458 -21.68 31.68 25.16
C TRP A 458 -20.48 32.32 24.48
N THR A 459 -20.15 33.55 24.89
CA THR A 459 -18.88 34.14 24.50
C THR A 459 -17.72 33.53 25.31
N GLN A 460 -16.50 33.68 24.80
CA GLN A 460 -15.29 33.28 25.53
C GLN A 460 -15.19 33.98 26.89
N ASP A 461 -15.55 35.26 26.96
CA ASP A 461 -15.53 36.03 28.21
C ASP A 461 -16.55 35.49 29.24
N GLU A 462 -17.73 35.09 28.78
CA GLU A 462 -18.75 34.48 29.64
C GLU A 462 -18.29 33.12 30.20
N LEU A 463 -17.66 32.29 29.37
CA LEU A 463 -17.05 31.04 29.81
C LEU A 463 -15.94 31.31 30.83
N MET A 464 -15.03 32.23 30.53
CA MET A 464 -13.90 32.57 31.41
C MET A 464 -14.34 33.18 32.74
N ALA A 465 -15.48 33.86 32.79
CA ALA A 465 -16.06 34.36 34.04
C ALA A 465 -16.75 33.25 34.85
N ALA A 466 -17.34 32.25 34.20
CA ALA A 466 -18.14 31.20 34.83
C ALA A 466 -17.37 29.91 35.16
N ALA A 467 -16.23 29.67 34.51
CA ALA A 467 -15.43 28.45 34.66
C ALA A 467 -14.48 28.39 35.88
N PRO A 468 -13.94 29.52 36.43
CA PRO A 468 -13.00 29.50 37.55
C PRO A 468 -13.60 28.85 38.80
N ARG A 469 -12.87 27.87 39.34
CA ARG A 469 -13.28 27.08 40.52
C ARG A 469 -12.06 26.46 41.20
N GLU A 470 -12.15 26.23 42.51
CA GLU A 470 -11.03 25.68 43.29
C GLU A 470 -10.76 24.20 42.97
N ALA A 471 -11.81 23.38 42.81
CA ALA A 471 -11.70 21.97 42.47
C ALA A 471 -13.01 21.40 41.91
N GLY A 472 -12.90 20.27 41.20
CA GLY A 472 -14.02 19.46 40.72
C GLY A 472 -14.45 19.74 39.28
N PRO A 473 -15.46 19.00 38.76
CA PRO A 473 -15.90 19.12 37.38
C PRO A 473 -16.62 20.45 37.08
N LEU A 474 -16.41 21.00 35.89
CA LEU A 474 -16.99 22.25 35.42
C LEU A 474 -18.52 22.20 35.46
N TRP A 475 -19.14 21.11 34.98
CA TRP A 475 -20.60 20.99 34.95
C TRP A 475 -21.24 21.12 36.34
N ARG A 476 -20.68 20.44 37.36
CA ARG A 476 -21.17 20.54 38.75
C ARG A 476 -20.99 21.95 39.32
N HIS A 477 -19.90 22.62 38.96
CA HIS A 477 -19.69 24.00 39.36
C HIS A 477 -20.76 24.91 38.73
N LEU A 478 -20.99 24.79 37.43
CA LEU A 478 -21.99 25.58 36.71
C LEU A 478 -23.39 25.37 37.28
N GLN A 479 -23.77 24.13 37.61
CA GLN A 479 -25.06 23.82 38.26
C GLN A 479 -25.28 24.57 39.58
N ARG A 480 -24.20 24.91 40.29
CA ARG A 480 -24.27 25.64 41.58
C ARG A 480 -24.20 27.15 41.42
N THR A 481 -23.51 27.63 40.38
CA THR A 481 -23.17 29.06 40.24
C THR A 481 -23.99 29.78 39.17
N GLN A 482 -24.53 29.07 38.19
CA GLN A 482 -25.29 29.64 37.07
C GLN A 482 -26.80 29.48 37.27
N PRO A 483 -27.62 30.44 36.77
CA PRO A 483 -29.06 30.34 36.86
C PRO A 483 -29.60 29.18 36.02
N ALA A 484 -30.63 28.49 36.53
CA ALA A 484 -31.22 27.31 35.88
C ALA A 484 -31.72 27.59 34.45
N THR A 485 -32.17 28.81 34.16
CA THR A 485 -32.59 29.23 32.81
C THR A 485 -31.45 29.18 31.79
N ARG A 486 -30.22 29.51 32.22
CA ARG A 486 -29.02 29.51 31.37
C ARG A 486 -28.51 28.09 31.09
N LEU A 487 -28.78 27.15 32.01
CA LEU A 487 -28.42 25.74 31.88
C LEU A 487 -29.54 24.86 31.32
N ALA A 488 -30.74 25.41 31.14
CA ALA A 488 -31.92 24.66 30.69
C ALA A 488 -31.67 23.87 29.39
N PRO A 489 -30.96 24.41 28.37
CA PRO A 489 -30.61 23.63 27.18
C PRO A 489 -29.80 22.37 27.49
N LEU A 490 -28.75 22.48 28.32
CA LEU A 490 -27.88 21.36 28.67
C LEU A 490 -28.62 20.31 29.51
N LEU A 491 -29.50 20.76 30.43
CA LEU A 491 -30.35 19.86 31.21
C LEU A 491 -31.36 19.11 30.32
N ALA A 492 -31.93 19.79 29.31
CA ALA A 492 -32.82 19.15 28.35
C ALA A 492 -32.09 18.10 27.50
N MET A 493 -30.85 18.39 27.09
CA MET A 493 -29.99 17.43 26.37
C MET A 493 -29.73 16.18 27.24
N LEU A 494 -29.33 16.36 28.50
CA LEU A 494 -29.11 15.25 29.43
C LEU A 494 -30.37 14.41 29.64
N ALA A 495 -31.52 15.05 29.88
CA ALA A 495 -32.78 14.35 30.08
C ALA A 495 -33.23 13.56 28.84
N ARG A 496 -32.82 14.01 27.64
CA ARG A 496 -33.19 13.34 26.39
C ARG A 496 -32.27 12.19 26.03
N ALA A 497 -31.00 12.24 26.42
CA ALA A 497 -29.98 11.26 26.05
C ALA A 497 -30.31 9.82 26.50
N ASP A 498 -30.98 9.65 27.65
CA ASP A 498 -31.32 8.32 28.19
C ASP A 498 -32.44 7.61 27.44
N ILE A 499 -33.23 8.34 26.64
CA ILE A 499 -34.49 7.85 26.05
C ILE A 499 -34.59 8.05 24.54
N ALA A 500 -33.62 8.72 23.92
CA ALA A 500 -33.58 8.95 22.48
C ALA A 500 -32.55 8.03 21.80
N THR A 501 -32.86 7.56 20.59
CA THR A 501 -31.81 6.96 19.75
C THR A 501 -30.81 8.04 19.29
N PRO A 502 -29.56 7.70 18.94
CA PRO A 502 -28.59 8.69 18.48
C PRO A 502 -29.09 9.58 17.33
N TYR A 503 -29.84 9.00 16.39
CA TYR A 503 -30.45 9.75 15.29
C TYR A 503 -31.50 10.75 15.79
N GLN A 504 -32.43 10.31 16.65
CA GLN A 504 -33.47 11.18 17.21
C GLN A 504 -32.87 12.32 18.03
N PHE A 505 -31.86 12.01 18.85
CA PHE A 505 -31.16 13.01 19.66
C PHE A 505 -30.53 14.11 18.80
N LEU A 506 -29.79 13.73 17.76
CA LEU A 506 -29.14 14.69 16.85
C LEU A 506 -30.15 15.47 16.01
N GLU A 507 -31.22 14.85 15.53
CA GLU A 507 -32.25 15.55 14.75
C GLU A 507 -33.05 16.54 15.62
N GLU A 508 -33.33 16.21 16.88
CA GLU A 508 -33.96 17.14 17.82
C GLU A 508 -33.05 18.33 18.18
N LEU A 509 -31.74 18.12 18.29
CA LEU A 509 -30.77 19.21 18.46
C LEU A 509 -30.77 20.17 17.26
N LEU A 510 -30.81 19.60 16.06
CA LEU A 510 -30.67 20.32 14.80
C LEU A 510 -31.97 21.01 14.36
N SER A 511 -33.10 20.31 14.43
CA SER A 511 -34.39 20.75 13.88
C SER A 511 -35.44 21.03 14.97
N GLY A 512 -35.15 20.72 16.23
CA GLY A 512 -36.05 20.95 17.36
C GLY A 512 -35.95 22.36 17.94
N PRO A 513 -36.37 22.57 19.20
CA PRO A 513 -36.45 23.90 19.82
C PRO A 513 -35.12 24.66 19.89
N LEU A 514 -33.99 23.96 19.82
CA LEU A 514 -32.66 24.57 19.78
C LEU A 514 -32.29 25.16 18.42
N ASP A 515 -32.98 24.73 17.35
CA ASP A 515 -32.82 25.21 15.97
C ASP A 515 -31.34 25.21 15.51
N GLY A 516 -30.61 24.14 15.85
CA GLY A 516 -29.19 24.02 15.59
C GLY A 516 -28.78 24.05 14.12
N ARG A 517 -29.70 23.85 13.17
CA ARG A 517 -29.42 24.03 11.72
C ARG A 517 -29.29 25.49 11.31
N ARG A 518 -29.97 26.40 12.02
CA ARG A 518 -29.96 27.83 11.71
C ARG A 518 -28.76 28.53 12.33
N LYS A 519 -28.32 28.05 13.49
CA LYS A 519 -27.14 28.54 14.22
C LYS A 519 -25.87 27.98 13.60
#